data_AF-A0A430VDN6-F1
#
_entry.id   AF-A0A430VDN6-F1
#
_cell.length_a   1.000
_cell.length_b   1.000
_cell.length_c   1.000
_cell.angle_alpha   90.00
_cell.angle_beta   90.00
_cell.angle_gamma   90.00
#
_symmetry.space_group_name_H-M   'P 1'
#
loop_
_entity.id
_entity.type
_entity.pdbx_description
1 polymer ?
#
loop_
_entity_poly.entity_id
_entity_poly.type
_entity_poly.pdbx_seq_one_letter_code
_entity_poly.pdbx_strand_id
1 'polypeptide(L)' 'HIPRQALHAYELRIPHPRTGRFLEFRAPVPRDMVKAWGALGGEWPEGIILEDPV' A
#
# COMPACT_ATOMS: atom_id res chain seq x y z
N HIS A 1 -7.21 -10.94 -12.55
CA HIS A 1 -5.98 -10.82 -13.36
C HIS A 1 -5.35 -9.46 -13.09
N ILE A 2 -4.06 -9.41 -12.77
CA ILE A 2 -3.30 -8.17 -12.55
C ILE A 2 -2.20 -8.11 -13.63
N PRO A 3 -2.08 -7.01 -14.40
CA PRO A 3 -1.18 -6.97 -15.57
C PRO A 3 0.30 -6.71 -15.20
N ARG A 4 0.64 -6.75 -13.91
CA ARG A 4 1.94 -6.37 -13.35
C ARG A 4 2.26 -7.25 -12.14
N GLN A 5 3.49 -7.13 -11.61
CA GLN A 5 3.86 -7.78 -10.36
C GLN A 5 2.95 -7.32 -9.21
N ALA A 6 2.54 -8.27 -8.37
CA ALA A 6 1.83 -8.00 -7.11
C ALA A 6 2.81 -7.52 -6.03
N LEU A 7 3.57 -6.48 -6.34
CA LEU A 7 4.55 -5.83 -5.46
C LEU A 7 4.18 -4.36 -5.31
N HIS A 8 4.15 -3.87 -4.07
CA HIS A 8 3.83 -2.49 -3.73
C HIS A 8 4.63 -2.02 -2.52
N ALA A 9 5.31 -0.88 -2.64
CA ALA A 9 6.01 -0.25 -1.53
C ALA A 9 5.00 0.57 -0.70
N TYR A 10 4.35 -0.10 0.25
CA TYR A 10 3.26 0.48 1.05
C TYR A 10 3.74 1.58 2.02
N GLU A 11 4.88 1.38 2.68
CA GLU A 11 5.39 2.28 3.71
C GLU A 11 6.86 2.66 3.44
N LEU A 12 7.19 3.93 3.69
CA LEU A 12 8.55 4.43 3.67
C LEU A 12 8.83 5.22 4.94
N ARG A 13 9.91 4.84 5.63
CA ARG A 13 10.43 5.57 6.78
C ARG A 13 11.87 5.96 6.56
N ILE A 14 12.15 7.26 6.58
CA ILE A 14 13.49 7.81 6.35
C ILE A 14 13.76 9.03 7.24
N PRO A 15 15.02 9.29 7.63
CA PRO A 15 15.37 10.53 8.31
C PRO A 15 15.25 11.72 7.35
N HIS A 16 14.63 12.81 7.79
CA HIS A 16 14.54 14.04 7.00
C HIS A 16 15.96 14.59 6.74
N PRO A 17 16.33 14.88 5.47
CA PRO A 17 17.72 15.14 5.10
C PRO A 17 18.32 16.40 5.76
N ARG A 18 17.49 17.34 6.21
CA ARG A 18 17.97 18.55 6.91
C ARG A 18 17.89 18.46 8.44
N THR A 19 16.90 17.75 8.98
CA THR A 19 16.60 17.80 10.43
C THR A 19 16.84 16.48 11.15
N GLY A 20 17.13 15.38 10.45
CA GLY A 20 17.31 14.05 11.03
C GLY A 20 16.03 13.39 11.60
N ARG A 21 14.98 14.17 11.90
CA ARG A 21 13.67 13.64 12.33
C ARG A 21 13.14 12.61 11.34
N PHE A 22 12.65 11.47 11.84
CA PHE A 22 12.01 10.47 11.00
C PHE A 22 10.73 11.00 10.38
N LEU A 23 10.59 10.76 9.09
CA LEU A 23 9.36 10.95 8.33
C LEU A 23 8.80 9.58 7.99
N GLU A 24 7.48 9.45 8.03
CA GLU A 24 6.74 8.24 7.71
C GLU A 24 5.72 8.56 6.62
N PHE A 25 5.72 7.77 5.56
CA PHE A 25 4.84 7.92 4.41
C PHE A 25 4.13 6.59 4.17
N ARG A 26 2.84 6.67 3.84
CA ARG A 26 2.04 5.51 3.44
C ARG A 26 1.38 5.77 2.10
N ALA A 27 1.48 4.81 1.19
CA ALA A 27 0.79 4.79 -0.09
C ALA A 27 -0.31 3.72 -0.01
N PRO A 28 -1.60 4.09 -0.16
CA PRO A 28 -2.69 3.13 -0.11
C PRO A 28 -2.48 1.94 -1.04
N VAL A 29 -2.99 0.77 -0.67
CA VAL A 29 -2.89 -0.43 -1.52
C VAL A 29 -3.63 -0.17 -2.83
N PRO A 30 -2.97 -0.35 -3.99
CA PRO A 30 -3.57 -0.05 -5.28
C PRO A 30 -4.82 -0.88 -5.56
N ARG A 31 -5.82 -0.26 -6.18
CA ARG A 31 -7.13 -0.86 -6.44
C ARG A 31 -7.08 -2.22 -7.15
N ASP A 32 -6.16 -2.40 -8.09
CA ASP A 32 -5.99 -3.67 -8.81
C ASP A 32 -5.52 -4.81 -7.89
N MET A 33 -4.62 -4.51 -6.95
CA MET A 33 -4.16 -5.46 -5.93
C MET A 33 -5.26 -5.77 -4.92
N VAL A 34 -6.01 -4.76 -4.46
CA VAL A 34 -7.17 -4.97 -3.58
C VAL A 34 -8.17 -5.93 -4.21
N LYS A 35 -8.54 -5.68 -5.47
CA LYS A 35 -9.48 -6.53 -6.22
C LYS A 35 -8.92 -7.92 -6.48
N ALA A 36 -7.64 -8.02 -6.85
CA ALA A 36 -7.00 -9.31 -7.11
C ALA A 36 -6.93 -10.19 -5.86
N TRP A 37 -6.59 -9.61 -4.70
CA TRP A 37 -6.53 -10.34 -3.44
C TRP A 37 -7.90 -10.83 -2.98
N GLY A 38 -8.91 -9.95 -3.01
CA GLY A 38 -10.29 -10.32 -2.67
C GLY A 38 -10.87 -11.40 -3.60
N ALA A 39 -10.55 -11.35 -4.90
CA ALA A 39 -10.98 -12.38 -5.85
C ALA A 39 -10.37 -13.78 -5.58
N LEU A 40 -9.26 -13.85 -4.84
CA LEU A 40 -8.65 -15.10 -4.39
C LEU A 40 -9.19 -15.55 -3.01
N GLY A 41 -10.15 -14.84 -2.44
CA GLY A 41 -10.67 -15.08 -1.09
C GLY A 41 -9.78 -14.54 0.02
N GLY A 42 -8.81 -13.68 -0.31
CA GLY A 42 -7.93 -13.05 0.66
C GLY A 42 -8.60 -11.88 1.38
N GLU A 43 -8.30 -11.71 2.66
CA GLU A 43 -8.78 -10.61 3.49
C GLU A 43 -7.62 -9.63 3.77
N TRP A 44 -7.96 -8.35 3.93
CA TRP A 44 -6.98 -7.32 4.30
C TRP A 44 -7.00 -7.13 5.82
N PRO A 45 -5.82 -7.03 6.47
CA PRO A 45 -5.74 -6.72 7.89
C PRO A 45 -6.34 -5.34 8.22
N GLU A 46 -6.80 -5.19 9.46
CA GLU A 46 -7.22 -3.88 9.98
C GLU A 46 -6.08 -2.86 9.95
N GLY A 47 -6.42 -1.59 9.69
CA GLY A 47 -5.45 -0.49 9.66
C GLY A 47 -4.63 -0.34 8.38
N ILE A 48 -4.82 -1.21 7.38
CA ILE A 48 -4.27 -1.02 6.03
C ILE A 48 -5.11 0.01 5.27
N ILE A 49 -4.44 0.99 4.68
CA ILE A 49 -5.08 2.00 3.85
C ILE A 49 -5.25 1.42 2.44
N LEU A 50 -6.47 1.35 1.95
CA LEU A 50 -6.81 0.88 0.60
C LEU A 50 -7.17 2.09 -0.28
N GLU A 51 -6.87 2.03 -1.58
CA GLU A 51 -7.41 3.03 -2.50
C GLU A 51 -8.94 2.90 -2.62
N ASP A 52 -9.65 4.03 -2.51
CA ASP A 52 -11.10 4.08 -2.68
C ASP A 52 -11.53 3.75 -4.12
N PRO A 53 -12.65 3.03 -4.31
CA PRO A 53 -13.28 2.94 -5.62
C PRO A 53 -14.01 4.25 -5.95
N VAL A 54 -13.60 4.93 -7.03
CA VAL A 54 -14.39 6.00 -7.68
C VAL A 54 -15.62 5.43 -8.36
#